data_AF-A0A813NG34-F1
#
_entry.id   AF-A0A813NG34-F1
#
_cell.length_a   1.000
_cell.length_b   1.000
_cell.length_c   1.000
_cell.angle_alpha   90.00
_cell.angle_beta   90.00
_cell.angle_gamma   90.00
#
_symmetry.space_group_name_H-M   'P 1'
#
loop_
_entity.id
_entity.type
_entity.pdbx_description
1 polymer ?
#
loop_
_entity_poly.entity_id
_entity_poly.type
_entity_poly.pdbx_seq_one_letter_code
_entity_poly.pdbx_strand_id
1 'polypeptide(L)'
;MAHEETDFRVIIGYVCNMEIEYLGTPANLKSHLNSNHRIFETKKNNGSKDGCVSESESEFEEEEDIREKDDIKLSQKKVDHLNKKIINFIVKTCQPLSILESDAFKELLIELNRKYEIPCR
;
A
#
# COMPACT_ATOMS: atom_id res chain seq x y z
N MET A 1 10.71 -26.04 23.27
CA MET A 1 11.09 -25.78 21.86
C MET A 1 10.62 -24.38 21.55
N ALA A 2 11.57 -23.48 21.32
CA ALA A 2 11.34 -22.06 21.14
C ALA A 2 10.61 -21.82 19.82
N HIS A 3 9.47 -21.15 19.88
CA HIS A 3 8.91 -20.49 18.70
C HIS A 3 9.68 -19.17 18.55
N GLU A 4 10.55 -19.09 17.55
CA GLU A 4 11.07 -17.83 17.05
C GLU A 4 9.91 -17.10 16.35
N GLU A 5 9.08 -16.40 17.13
CA GLU A 5 8.21 -15.35 16.59
C GLU A 5 9.13 -14.21 16.17
N THR A 6 9.41 -14.14 14.87
CA THR A 6 10.11 -12.99 14.30
C THR A 6 9.19 -11.77 14.45
N ASP A 7 9.63 -10.86 15.29
CA ASP A 7 8.89 -9.72 15.81
C ASP A 7 8.76 -8.62 14.74
N PHE A 8 7.86 -8.78 13.77
CA PHE A 8 7.55 -7.77 12.74
C PHE A 8 6.74 -6.58 13.30
N ARG A 9 6.74 -6.38 14.62
CA ARG A 9 5.91 -5.37 15.28
C ARG A 9 6.56 -4.01 15.36
N VAL A 10 7.75 -3.78 14.79
CA VAL A 10 8.40 -2.47 14.86
C VAL A 10 8.66 -1.92 13.46
N ILE A 11 8.13 -0.73 13.20
CA ILE A 11 8.32 0.04 11.96
C ILE A 11 9.23 1.23 12.29
N ILE A 12 10.27 1.45 11.49
CA ILE A 12 11.16 2.60 11.66
C ILE A 12 10.65 3.76 10.81
N GLY A 13 10.37 4.90 11.46
CA GLY A 13 9.97 6.11 10.74
C GLY A 13 11.14 6.67 9.95
N TYR A 14 11.06 6.69 8.61
CA TYR A 14 12.14 7.15 7.73
C TYR A 14 12.62 8.59 8.03
N VAL A 15 11.73 9.47 8.48
CA VAL A 15 12.04 10.90 8.70
C VAL A 15 12.63 11.16 10.09
N CYS A 16 12.22 10.39 11.11
CA CYS A 16 12.60 10.61 12.51
C CYS A 16 13.54 9.53 13.07
N ASN A 17 13.75 8.44 12.34
CA ASN A 17 14.42 7.22 12.79
C ASN A 17 13.91 6.69 14.14
N MET A 18 12.65 6.98 14.47
CA MET A 18 12.01 6.45 15.67
C MET A 18 11.38 5.10 15.37
N GLU A 19 11.52 4.17 16.31
CA GLU A 19 10.81 2.90 16.32
C GLU A 19 9.35 3.13 16.69
N ILE A 20 8.45 2.60 15.88
CA ILE A 20 7.00 2.69 16.05
C ILE A 20 6.47 1.27 16.11
N GLU A 21 5.90 0.89 17.24
CA GLU A 21 5.26 -0.41 17.36
C GLU A 21 4.04 -0.49 16.41
N TYR A 22 3.79 -1.64 15.80
CA TYR A 22 2.63 -1.93 14.96
C TYR A 22 1.74 -2.93 15.68
N LEU A 23 0.64 -2.42 16.24
CA LEU A 23 -0.30 -3.19 17.05
C LEU A 23 -1.43 -3.80 16.20
N GLY A 24 -1.18 -4.07 14.92
CA GLY A 24 -2.17 -4.59 13.97
C GLY A 24 -3.16 -3.55 13.43
N THR A 25 -3.08 -2.30 13.87
CA THR A 25 -3.87 -1.18 13.32
C THR A 25 -2.97 0.05 13.11
N PRO A 26 -3.26 0.92 12.13
CA PRO A 26 -2.44 2.10 11.87
C PRO A 26 -2.71 3.27 12.82
N ALA A 27 -3.50 3.08 13.89
CA ALA A 27 -3.94 4.17 14.77
C ALA A 27 -2.76 4.86 15.49
N ASN A 28 -1.81 4.07 15.96
CA ASN A 28 -0.61 4.57 16.61
C ASN A 28 0.38 5.21 15.61
N LEU A 29 0.52 4.67 14.40
CA LEU A 29 1.25 5.35 13.32
C LEU A 29 0.62 6.70 13.01
N LYS A 30 -0.71 6.77 12.86
CA LYS A 30 -1.41 8.04 12.62
C LYS A 30 -1.17 9.04 13.74
N SER A 31 -1.17 8.59 14.99
CA SER A 31 -0.86 9.44 16.15
C SER A 31 0.57 9.99 16.06
N HIS A 32 1.54 9.10 15.84
CA HIS A 32 2.96 9.45 15.69
C HIS A 32 3.21 10.45 14.56
N LEU A 33 2.66 10.18 13.37
CA LEU A 33 2.82 11.05 12.20
C LEU A 33 2.19 12.43 12.43
N ASN A 34 1.10 12.50 13.19
CA ASN A 34 0.46 13.78 13.53
C ASN A 34 1.25 14.57 14.56
N SER A 35 1.69 13.93 15.65
CA SER A 35 2.39 14.62 16.74
C SER A 35 3.78 15.10 16.32
N ASN A 36 4.50 14.27 15.56
CA ASN A 36 5.92 14.51 15.27
C ASN A 36 6.17 15.13 13.89
N HIS A 37 5.30 14.87 12.92
CA HIS A 37 5.50 15.28 11.53
C HIS A 37 4.38 16.17 10.98
N ARG A 38 3.28 16.35 11.71
CA ARG A 38 2.14 17.21 11.34
C ARG A 38 1.59 16.94 9.94
N ILE A 39 1.71 15.69 9.46
CA ILE A 39 1.35 15.31 8.08
C ILE A 39 -0.14 15.54 7.80
N PHE A 40 -0.99 15.41 8.83
CA PHE A 40 -2.42 15.66 8.71
C PHE A 40 -2.88 16.98 9.36
N GLU A 41 -1.98 17.94 9.62
CA GLU A 41 -2.38 19.32 9.97
C GLU A 41 -3.08 19.97 8.77
N THR A 42 -4.36 19.67 8.64
CA THR A 42 -5.28 20.45 7.82
C THR A 42 -5.40 21.82 8.47
N LYS A 43 -4.94 22.86 7.77
CA LYS A 43 -5.48 24.21 8.00
C LYS A 43 -6.99 24.06 7.99
N LYS A 44 -7.66 24.28 9.13
CA LYS A 44 -9.12 24.20 9.25
C LYS A 44 -9.78 25.10 8.21
N ASN A 45 -10.14 24.54 7.06
CA ASN A 45 -11.17 25.08 6.20
C ASN A 45 -12.37 24.15 6.33
N ASN A 46 -13.47 24.71 6.82
CA ASN A 46 -14.73 24.03 7.04
C ASN A 46 -15.20 23.32 5.76
N GLY A 47 -15.58 22.05 5.91
CA GLY A 47 -16.47 21.38 4.97
C GLY A 47 -15.77 20.46 3.98
N SER A 48 -15.52 19.22 4.39
CA SER A 48 -15.63 18.07 3.50
C SER A 48 -15.91 16.84 4.37
N LYS A 49 -17.09 16.25 4.17
CA LYS A 49 -17.42 14.94 4.73
C LYS A 49 -16.49 13.94 4.05
N ASP A 50 -15.67 13.25 4.83
CA ASP A 50 -14.94 12.05 4.40
C ASP A 50 -15.96 11.01 3.93
N GLY A 51 -16.19 10.97 2.62
CA GLY A 51 -16.90 9.90 1.97
C GLY A 51 -15.92 8.76 1.72
N CYS A 52 -15.86 7.80 2.65
CA CYS A 52 -15.38 6.47 2.33
C CYS A 52 -16.36 5.86 1.32
N VAL A 53 -16.07 6.02 0.03
CA VAL A 53 -16.84 5.34 -1.02
C VAL A 53 -16.40 3.89 -1.00
N SER A 54 -17.19 3.04 -0.38
CA SER A 54 -17.13 1.60 -0.59
C SER A 54 -17.54 1.32 -2.04
N GLU A 55 -16.58 1.28 -2.95
CA GLU A 55 -16.78 0.69 -4.27
C GLU A 55 -16.89 -0.82 -4.04
N SER A 56 -18.12 -1.35 -4.10
CA SER A 56 -18.37 -2.79 -4.19
C SER A 56 -17.73 -3.30 -5.48
N GLU A 57 -16.62 -4.02 -5.35
CA GLU A 57 -15.98 -4.69 -6.46
C GLU A 57 -16.74 -5.98 -6.76
N SER A 58 -17.46 -6.01 -7.88
CA SER A 58 -18.04 -7.23 -8.42
C SER A 58 -16.91 -8.15 -8.92
N GLU A 59 -16.78 -9.28 -8.22
CA GLU A 59 -16.38 -10.61 -8.69
C GLU A 59 -15.27 -10.66 -9.75
N PHE A 60 -14.04 -10.87 -9.28
CA PHE A 60 -13.01 -11.55 -10.06
C PHE A 60 -12.75 -12.91 -9.40
N GLU A 61 -13.55 -13.91 -9.79
CA GLU A 61 -13.25 -15.32 -9.49
C GLU A 61 -12.39 -15.87 -10.64
N GLU A 62 -11.09 -16.01 -10.39
CA GLU A 62 -10.30 -17.04 -11.08
C GLU A 62 -9.61 -17.86 -9.98
N GLU A 63 -10.18 -19.04 -9.70
CA GLU A 63 -9.52 -20.09 -8.94
C GLU A 63 -8.27 -20.53 -9.71
N GLU A 64 -7.08 -20.16 -9.23
CA GLU A 64 -5.84 -20.74 -9.73
C GLU A 64 -5.65 -22.12 -9.08
N ASP A 65 -5.81 -23.17 -9.90
CA ASP A 65 -5.40 -24.55 -9.59
C ASP A 65 -3.91 -24.55 -9.24
N ILE A 66 -3.60 -24.88 -7.99
CA ILE A 66 -2.26 -24.90 -7.42
C ILE A 66 -1.50 -26.08 -8.04
N ARG A 67 -0.92 -25.84 -9.21
CA ARG A 67 0.18 -26.63 -9.75
C ARG A 67 1.38 -25.72 -9.94
N GLU A 68 2.30 -25.84 -8.99
CA GLU A 68 3.62 -25.22 -8.97
C GLU A 68 4.27 -25.24 -10.37
N LYS A 69 4.26 -24.08 -11.02
CA LYS A 69 5.21 -23.71 -12.07
C LYS A 69 5.59 -22.25 -11.87
N ASP A 70 6.77 -22.05 -11.32
CA ASP A 70 7.33 -20.76 -10.90
C ASP A 70 7.59 -19.74 -12.03
N ASP A 71 7.19 -20.00 -13.28
CA ASP A 71 7.48 -19.12 -14.43
C ASP A 71 6.24 -18.57 -15.15
N ILE A 72 5.05 -18.65 -14.56
CA ILE A 72 3.85 -18.06 -15.19
C ILE A 72 3.92 -16.53 -15.08
N LYS A 73 4.37 -15.86 -16.16
CA LYS A 73 4.27 -14.39 -16.30
C LYS A 73 2.84 -13.93 -16.07
N LEU A 74 2.68 -12.75 -15.45
CA LEU A 74 1.36 -12.16 -15.23
C LEU A 74 0.66 -11.95 -16.59
N SER A 75 -0.63 -12.29 -16.67
CA SER A 75 -1.39 -12.08 -17.91
C SER A 75 -1.50 -10.58 -18.21
N GLN A 76 -1.46 -10.21 -19.50
CA GLN A 76 -1.55 -8.80 -19.91
C GLN A 76 -2.81 -8.13 -19.35
N LYS A 77 -3.94 -8.85 -19.32
CA LYS A 77 -5.20 -8.35 -18.74
C LYS A 77 -5.05 -7.98 -17.26
N LYS A 78 -4.35 -8.80 -16.48
CA LYS A 78 -4.10 -8.55 -15.05
C LYS A 78 -3.14 -7.39 -14.85
N VAL A 79 -2.12 -7.27 -15.69
CA VAL A 79 -1.20 -6.10 -15.72
C VAL A 79 -1.99 -4.82 -15.98
N ASP A 80 -2.82 -4.79 -17.03
CA ASP A 80 -3.61 -3.61 -17.41
C ASP A 80 -4.60 -3.22 -16.29
N HIS A 81 -5.20 -4.21 -15.63
CA HIS A 81 -6.08 -3.98 -14.49
C HIS A 81 -5.34 -3.33 -13.31
N LEU A 82 -4.17 -3.87 -12.93
CA LEU A 82 -3.35 -3.32 -11.84
C LEU A 82 -2.87 -1.90 -12.17
N ASN A 83 -2.44 -1.66 -13.40
CA ASN A 83 -2.07 -0.33 -13.88
C ASN A 83 -3.24 0.65 -13.69
N LYS A 84 -4.45 0.27 -14.09
CA LYS A 84 -5.65 1.11 -13.91
C LYS A 84 -5.93 1.39 -12.44
N LYS A 85 -5.76 0.42 -11.54
CA LYS A 85 -5.93 0.61 -10.08
C LYS A 85 -4.90 1.58 -9.51
N ILE A 86 -3.63 1.44 -9.90
CA ILE A 86 -2.56 2.34 -9.45
C ILE A 86 -2.77 3.76 -9.98
N ILE A 87 -3.11 3.92 -11.25
CA ILE A 87 -3.45 5.24 -11.84
C ILE A 87 -4.64 5.85 -11.10
N ASN A 88 -5.69 5.08 -10.84
CA ASN A 88 -6.85 5.55 -10.07
C ASN A 88 -6.45 5.96 -8.65
N PHE A 89 -5.57 5.21 -7.98
CA PHE A 89 -5.06 5.59 -6.66
C PHE A 89 -4.35 6.94 -6.73
N ILE A 90 -3.41 7.12 -7.64
CA ILE A 90 -2.64 8.37 -7.81
C ILE A 90 -3.57 9.56 -8.06
N VAL A 91 -4.51 9.43 -9.00
CA VAL A 91 -5.46 10.50 -9.36
C VAL A 91 -6.43 10.80 -8.21
N LYS A 92 -7.07 9.77 -7.63
CA LYS A 92 -8.07 9.95 -6.57
C LYS A 92 -7.46 10.49 -5.27
N THR A 93 -6.19 10.19 -4.99
CA THR A 93 -5.50 10.63 -3.77
C THR A 93 -4.52 11.78 -4.01
N CYS A 94 -4.53 12.37 -5.20
CA CYS A 94 -3.68 13.51 -5.62
C CYS A 94 -2.19 13.30 -5.29
N GLN A 95 -1.68 12.07 -5.48
CA GLN A 95 -0.27 11.77 -5.23
C GLN A 95 0.60 12.28 -6.37
N PRO A 96 1.84 12.74 -6.07
CA PRO A 96 2.79 13.06 -7.12
C PRO A 96 3.20 11.79 -7.88
N LEU A 97 3.48 11.91 -9.18
CA LEU A 97 3.93 10.77 -10.00
C LEU A 97 5.23 10.14 -9.49
N SER A 98 6.05 10.90 -8.77
CA SER A 98 7.27 10.41 -8.10
C SER A 98 7.00 9.29 -7.08
N ILE A 99 5.75 9.07 -6.65
CA ILE A 99 5.40 7.92 -5.82
C ILE A 99 5.74 6.57 -6.48
N LEU A 100 5.72 6.51 -7.82
CA LEU A 100 6.09 5.32 -8.59
C LEU A 100 7.60 5.01 -8.50
N GLU A 101 8.40 6.00 -8.15
CA GLU A 101 9.85 5.85 -7.96
C GLU A 101 10.21 5.47 -6.53
N SER A 102 9.29 5.65 -5.57
CA SER A 102 9.49 5.32 -4.16
C SER A 102 9.73 3.83 -3.95
N ASP A 103 10.87 3.49 -3.34
CA ASP A 103 11.22 2.10 -3.03
C ASP A 103 10.20 1.45 -2.09
N ALA A 104 9.71 2.18 -1.08
CA ALA A 104 8.66 1.69 -0.19
C ALA A 104 7.34 1.38 -0.93
N PHE A 105 7.00 2.15 -1.97
CA PHE A 105 5.81 1.89 -2.77
C PHE A 105 5.99 0.70 -3.71
N LYS A 106 7.20 0.53 -4.29
CA LYS A 106 7.54 -0.65 -5.09
C LYS A 106 7.54 -1.93 -4.25
N GLU A 107 8.13 -1.89 -3.05
CA GLU A 107 8.13 -3.01 -2.10
C GLU A 107 6.70 -3.44 -1.74
N LEU A 108 5.82 -2.48 -1.46
CA LEU A 108 4.39 -2.77 -1.21
C LEU A 108 3.74 -3.50 -2.39
N LEU A 109 3.97 -3.04 -3.62
CA LEU A 109 3.38 -3.66 -4.82
C LEU A 109 3.93 -5.05 -5.09
N ILE A 110 5.23 -5.26 -4.86
CA ILE A 110 5.88 -6.57 -4.98
C ILE A 110 5.32 -7.54 -3.94
N GLU A 111 5.11 -7.11 -2.69
CA GLU A 111 4.58 -7.98 -1.65
C GLU A 111 3.11 -8.36 -1.92
N LEU A 112 2.32 -7.44 -2.50
CA LEU A 112 0.95 -7.73 -2.94
C LEU A 112 0.91 -8.62 -4.19
N ASN A 113 1.85 -8.44 -5.13
CA ASN A 113 1.95 -9.25 -6.32
C ASN A 113 3.39 -9.29 -6.85
N ARG A 114 4.14 -10.32 -6.48
CA ARG A 114 5.59 -10.47 -6.77
C ARG A 114 5.95 -10.45 -8.25
N LYS A 115 4.99 -10.74 -9.13
CA LYS A 115 5.18 -10.79 -10.59
C LYS A 115 4.79 -9.50 -11.30
N TYR A 116 4.25 -8.53 -10.56
CA TYR A 116 3.87 -7.24 -11.12
C TYR A 116 5.08 -6.30 -11.11
N GLU A 117 5.36 -5.73 -12.28
CA GLU A 117 6.33 -4.66 -12.44
C GLU A 117 5.60 -3.38 -12.80
N ILE A 118 5.93 -2.29 -12.11
CA ILE A 118 5.39 -0.97 -12.45
C ILE A 118 5.89 -0.62 -13.85
N PRO A 119 4.99 -0.22 -14.78
CA PRO A 119 5.39 0.26 -16.10
C PRO A 119 5.99 1.66 -15.99
N CYS A 120 7.20 1.76 -15.43
CA CYS A 120 7.97 3.00 -15.40
C CYS A 120 9.29 2.81 -16.15
N ARG A 121 9.46 3.60 -17.21
CA ARG A 121 10.72 3.88 -17.90
C ARG A 121 10.73 5.34 -18.31
#